data_AF-A0A2D6E0J7-F1
#
_entry.id   AF-A0A2D6E0J7-F1
#
_cell.length_a   1.000
_cell.length_b   1.000
_cell.length_c   1.000
_cell.angle_alpha   90.00
_cell.angle_beta   90.00
_cell.angle_gamma   90.00
#
_symmetry.space_group_name_H-M   'P 1'
#
loop_
_entity.id
_entity.type
_entity.pdbx_description
1 polymer ?
#
loop_
_entity_poly.entity_id
_entity_poly.type
_entity_poly.pdbx_seq_one_letter_code
_entity_poly.pdbx_strand_id
1 'polypeptide(L)'
;MTISLRLVDKPKAIEKAILKSIAQELDGTMSSLVTGIRSDVVEFVGQTVENTPAMQGLTEGILRGHFGLSASRANKAVSAIAESVANTTQIVPSRVSITGNSFKGGLTITVQPDDLSNILSLPEGKITYNSKLYKGDVTLDWLEWLIEKGDAVIVSKFDFVLEAGTGRSGLGTMKKEGSLWRVPPSVSGTIDNNFITQAFVSERISSNMLKIIKNGMKKLWG
;
A
#
# COMPACT_ATOMS: atom_id res chain seq x y z
N MET A 1 52.38 -10.36 50.44
CA MET A 1 51.72 -11.28 49.49
C MET A 1 51.08 -10.40 48.43
N THR A 2 51.57 -10.45 47.19
CA THR A 2 51.19 -9.50 46.13
C THR A 2 50.35 -10.25 45.11
N ILE A 3 49.05 -9.98 45.05
CA ILE A 3 48.14 -10.56 44.08
C ILE A 3 48.16 -9.67 42.83
N SER A 4 48.67 -10.19 41.72
CA SER A 4 48.62 -9.50 40.42
C SER A 4 47.49 -10.07 39.57
N LEU A 5 46.47 -9.25 39.29
CA LEU A 5 45.49 -9.53 38.25
C LEU A 5 46.07 -9.12 36.89
N ARG A 6 46.18 -10.07 35.95
CA ARG A 6 46.49 -9.81 34.55
C ARG A 6 45.22 -9.99 33.72
N LEU A 7 44.87 -8.97 32.94
CA LEU A 7 43.92 -9.12 31.85
C LEU A 7 44.51 -10.08 30.82
N VAL A 8 43.83 -11.20 30.57
CA VAL A 8 44.28 -12.25 29.65
C VAL A 8 44.09 -11.83 28.19
N ASP A 9 43.09 -10.99 27.91
CA ASP A 9 42.76 -10.52 26.57
C ASP A 9 43.24 -9.08 26.30
N LYS A 10 43.60 -8.82 25.04
CA LYS A 10 43.93 -7.47 24.56
C LYS A 10 42.66 -6.60 24.61
N PRO A 11 42.71 -5.32 25.04
CA PRO A 11 41.54 -4.44 25.14
C PRO A 11 40.66 -4.39 23.87
N LYS A 12 41.27 -4.46 22.68
CA LYS A 12 40.55 -4.51 21.38
C LYS A 12 39.69 -5.77 21.19
N ALA A 13 40.11 -6.91 21.77
CA ALA A 13 39.33 -8.14 21.71
C ALA A 13 38.08 -8.04 22.60
N ILE A 14 38.21 -7.42 23.77
CA ILE A 14 37.11 -7.12 24.68
C ILE A 14 36.12 -6.15 24.03
N GLU A 15 36.61 -5.06 23.43
CA GLU A 15 35.78 -4.10 22.69
C GLU A 15 34.97 -4.79 21.59
N LYS A 16 35.62 -5.63 20.77
CA LYS A 16 34.95 -6.38 19.71
C LYS A 16 33.92 -7.37 20.26
N ALA A 17 34.20 -8.02 21.37
CA ALA A 17 33.26 -8.93 22.03
C ALA A 17 32.03 -8.18 22.57
N ILE A 18 32.24 -7.03 23.23
CA ILE A 18 31.15 -6.16 23.71
C ILE A 18 30.28 -5.70 22.55
N LEU A 19 30.87 -5.15 21.48
CA LEU A 19 30.12 -4.69 20.31
C LEU A 19 29.33 -5.84 19.66
N LYS A 20 29.92 -7.04 19.59
CA LYS A 20 29.24 -8.23 19.06
C LYS A 20 28.02 -8.60 19.91
N SER A 21 28.15 -8.62 21.24
CA SER A 21 27.03 -8.93 22.13
C SER A 21 25.92 -7.88 22.02
N ILE A 22 26.27 -6.59 21.94
CA ILE A 22 25.29 -5.51 21.71
C ILE A 22 24.55 -5.72 20.38
N ALA A 23 25.26 -6.05 19.30
CA ALA A 23 24.62 -6.33 18.02
C ALA A 23 23.61 -7.49 18.09
N GLN A 24 23.93 -8.55 18.83
CA GLN A 24 23.03 -9.69 19.03
C GLN A 24 21.76 -9.32 19.82
N GLU A 25 21.90 -8.51 20.87
CA GLU A 25 20.76 -7.99 21.63
C GLU A 25 19.88 -7.06 20.80
N LEU A 26 20.51 -6.21 19.96
CA LEU A 26 19.79 -5.35 19.03
C LEU A 26 19.01 -6.17 17.99
N ASP A 27 19.61 -7.23 17.41
CA ASP A 27 18.92 -8.15 16.49
C ASP A 27 17.67 -8.79 17.12
N GLY A 28 17.80 -9.26 18.37
CA GLY A 28 16.69 -9.83 19.13
C GLY A 28 15.58 -8.80 19.40
N THR A 29 15.98 -7.59 19.78
CA THR A 29 15.05 -6.47 20.01
C THR A 29 14.29 -6.10 18.74
N MET A 30 14.97 -6.03 17.59
CA MET A 30 14.35 -5.70 16.31
C MET A 30 13.30 -6.73 15.90
N SER A 31 13.55 -8.01 16.17
CA SER A 31 12.58 -9.09 15.89
C SER A 31 11.32 -8.97 16.76
N SER A 32 11.50 -8.66 18.04
CA SER A 32 10.39 -8.39 18.97
C SER A 32 9.62 -7.13 18.58
N LEU A 33 10.32 -6.09 18.12
CA LEU A 33 9.72 -4.85 17.63
C LEU A 33 8.81 -5.11 16.44
N VAL A 34 9.29 -5.85 15.44
CA VAL A 34 8.49 -6.21 14.26
C VAL A 34 7.19 -6.90 14.67
N THR A 35 7.27 -7.87 15.58
CA THR A 35 6.09 -8.58 16.09
C THR A 35 5.11 -7.61 16.78
N GLY A 36 5.63 -6.68 17.58
CA GLY A 36 4.83 -5.72 18.34
C GLY A 36 4.17 -4.61 17.50
N ILE A 37 4.77 -4.21 16.37
CA ILE A 37 4.25 -3.13 15.52
C ILE A 37 3.44 -3.64 14.32
N ARG A 38 3.43 -4.95 14.05
CA ARG A 38 2.86 -5.49 12.82
C ARG A 38 1.41 -5.08 12.60
N SER A 39 0.57 -5.20 13.63
CA SER A 39 -0.85 -4.81 13.53
C SER A 39 -1.01 -3.32 13.24
N ASP A 40 -0.28 -2.47 13.98
CA ASP A 40 -0.35 -1.01 13.83
C ASP A 40 0.11 -0.57 12.43
N VAL A 41 1.15 -1.20 11.88
CA VAL A 41 1.65 -0.91 10.52
C VAL A 41 0.66 -1.36 9.45
N VAL A 42 0.09 -2.56 9.56
CA VAL A 42 -0.91 -3.09 8.62
C VAL A 42 -2.16 -2.21 8.62
N GLU A 43 -2.67 -1.84 9.80
CA GLU A 43 -3.80 -0.92 9.92
C GLU A 43 -3.49 0.45 9.30
N PHE A 44 -2.32 1.01 9.60
CA PHE A 44 -1.89 2.29 9.03
C PHE A 44 -1.79 2.26 7.50
N VAL A 45 -1.26 1.17 6.93
CA VAL A 45 -1.20 0.98 5.47
C VAL A 45 -2.60 0.95 4.88
N GLY A 46 -3.52 0.16 5.45
CA GLY A 46 -4.90 0.08 4.98
C GLY A 46 -5.58 1.46 4.98
N GLN A 47 -5.52 2.17 6.12
CA GLN A 47 -6.06 3.52 6.25
C GLN A 47 -5.42 4.51 5.27
N THR A 48 -4.11 4.38 5.00
CA THR A 48 -3.41 5.26 4.06
C THR A 48 -3.93 5.08 2.63
N VAL A 49 -4.21 3.84 2.23
CA VAL A 49 -4.77 3.52 0.90
C VAL A 49 -6.22 3.98 0.78
N GLU A 50 -7.06 3.73 1.78
CA GLU A 50 -8.48 4.15 1.79
C GLU A 50 -8.65 5.66 1.66
N ASN A 51 -7.71 6.44 2.23
CA ASN A 51 -7.77 7.90 2.23
C ASN A 51 -7.17 8.56 0.98
N THR A 52 -6.85 7.79 -0.06
CA THR A 52 -6.36 8.36 -1.33
C THR A 52 -7.50 9.04 -2.11
N PRO A 53 -7.20 10.07 -2.93
CA PRO A 53 -8.23 10.76 -3.73
C PRO A 53 -9.01 9.83 -4.66
N ALA A 54 -8.37 8.78 -5.19
CA ALA A 54 -9.03 7.78 -6.02
C ALA A 54 -10.07 6.98 -5.22
N MET A 55 -9.72 6.48 -4.04
CA MET A 55 -10.64 5.72 -3.19
C MET A 55 -11.79 6.59 -2.68
N GLN A 56 -11.52 7.82 -2.26
CA GLN A 56 -12.56 8.80 -1.91
C GLN A 56 -13.47 9.14 -3.10
N GLY A 57 -12.90 9.25 -4.29
CA GLY A 57 -13.66 9.43 -5.53
C GLY A 57 -14.60 8.26 -5.83
N LEU A 58 -14.21 7.03 -5.46
CA LEU A 58 -15.05 5.84 -5.61
C LEU A 58 -16.17 5.81 -4.57
N THR A 59 -15.91 6.13 -3.30
CA THR A 59 -16.96 6.05 -2.26
C THR A 59 -17.96 7.20 -2.38
N GLU A 60 -17.46 8.43 -2.52
CA GLU A 60 -18.24 9.67 -2.38
C GLU A 60 -18.34 10.50 -3.67
N GLY A 61 -17.42 10.29 -4.61
CA GLY A 61 -17.30 11.11 -5.81
C GLY A 61 -18.02 10.59 -7.05
N ILE A 62 -17.81 11.30 -8.16
CA ILE A 62 -18.32 10.93 -9.48
C ILE A 62 -17.59 9.72 -10.09
N LEU A 63 -16.44 9.33 -9.54
CA LEU A 63 -15.57 8.30 -10.12
C LEU A 63 -16.23 6.92 -10.15
N ARG A 64 -17.02 6.56 -9.14
CA ARG A 64 -17.87 5.34 -9.22
C ARG A 64 -18.88 5.40 -10.35
N GLY A 65 -19.30 6.61 -10.75
CA GLY A 65 -20.11 6.89 -11.92
C GLY A 65 -19.42 6.45 -13.20
N HIS A 66 -18.18 6.92 -13.39
CA HIS A 66 -17.31 6.59 -14.52
C HIS A 66 -17.13 5.07 -14.71
N PHE A 67 -17.03 4.31 -13.62
CA PHE A 67 -16.88 2.84 -13.67
C PHE A 67 -18.20 2.06 -13.60
N GLY A 68 -19.33 2.75 -13.38
CA GLY A 68 -20.64 2.12 -13.22
C GLY A 68 -20.79 1.27 -11.96
N LEU A 69 -20.11 1.66 -10.88
CA LEU A 69 -20.18 1.04 -9.55
C LEU A 69 -21.30 1.70 -8.72
N SER A 70 -22.18 0.89 -8.15
CA SER A 70 -23.11 1.37 -7.11
C SER A 70 -22.35 1.74 -5.83
N ALA A 71 -22.94 2.57 -4.97
CA ALA A 71 -22.33 2.97 -3.69
C ALA A 71 -21.85 1.76 -2.86
N SER A 72 -22.71 0.74 -2.72
CA SER A 72 -22.37 -0.48 -1.98
C SER A 72 -21.22 -1.26 -2.63
N ARG A 73 -21.18 -1.36 -3.96
CA ARG A 73 -20.06 -2.01 -4.67
C ARG A 73 -18.76 -1.23 -4.54
N ALA A 74 -18.82 0.10 -4.64
CA ALA A 74 -17.66 0.95 -4.49
C ALA A 74 -17.06 0.82 -3.08
N ASN A 75 -17.88 0.86 -2.03
CA ASN A 75 -17.40 0.70 -0.66
C ASN A 75 -16.75 -0.68 -0.45
N LYS A 76 -17.37 -1.76 -0.97
CA LYS A 76 -16.77 -3.10 -0.91
C LYS A 76 -15.44 -3.17 -1.65
N ALA A 77 -15.35 -2.55 -2.83
CA ALA A 77 -14.12 -2.51 -3.60
C ALA A 77 -13.01 -1.77 -2.86
N VAL A 78 -13.30 -0.60 -2.28
CA VAL A 78 -12.31 0.18 -1.52
C VAL A 78 -11.79 -0.61 -0.32
N SER A 79 -12.68 -1.22 0.48
CA SER A 79 -12.24 -2.06 1.60
C SER A 79 -11.42 -3.27 1.14
N ALA A 80 -11.83 -3.96 0.07
CA ALA A 80 -11.09 -5.11 -0.46
C ALA A 80 -9.71 -4.72 -1.01
N ILE A 81 -9.59 -3.56 -1.68
CA ILE A 81 -8.32 -3.02 -2.16
C ILE A 81 -7.41 -2.69 -0.98
N ALA A 82 -7.91 -1.92 -0.01
CA ALA A 82 -7.12 -1.52 1.15
C ALA A 82 -6.66 -2.72 1.98
N GLU A 83 -7.54 -3.69 2.21
CA GLU A 83 -7.22 -4.93 2.89
C GLU A 83 -6.19 -5.75 2.11
N SER A 84 -6.32 -5.86 0.79
CA SER A 84 -5.35 -6.58 -0.05
C SER A 84 -3.95 -5.97 0.03
N VAL A 85 -3.83 -4.63 -0.05
CA VAL A 85 -2.54 -3.93 0.11
C VAL A 85 -1.98 -4.08 1.53
N ALA A 86 -2.84 -3.93 2.54
CA ALA A 86 -2.44 -4.06 3.94
C ALA A 86 -1.91 -5.48 4.24
N ASN A 87 -2.59 -6.51 3.75
CA ASN A 87 -2.25 -7.91 3.99
C ASN A 87 -0.96 -8.34 3.27
N THR A 88 -0.57 -7.69 2.17
CA THR A 88 0.72 -7.94 1.52
C THR A 88 1.90 -7.24 2.21
N THR A 89 1.64 -6.42 3.23
CA THR A 89 2.71 -5.67 3.91
C THR A 89 3.63 -6.60 4.69
N GLN A 90 4.91 -6.59 4.32
CA GLN A 90 5.98 -7.33 4.96
C GLN A 90 6.91 -6.37 5.70
N ILE A 91 7.24 -6.71 6.94
CA ILE A 91 8.18 -5.96 7.78
C ILE A 91 9.34 -6.88 8.08
N VAL A 92 10.51 -6.58 7.53
CA VAL A 92 11.70 -7.41 7.65
C VAL A 92 12.78 -6.64 8.41
N PRO A 93 13.28 -7.15 9.55
CA PRO A 93 14.41 -6.53 10.22
C PRO A 93 15.69 -6.80 9.42
N SER A 94 16.46 -5.75 9.18
CA SER A 94 17.81 -5.85 8.65
C SER A 94 18.76 -6.21 9.78
N ARG A 95 19.58 -7.25 9.57
CA ARG A 95 20.60 -7.70 10.52
C ARG A 95 21.50 -6.53 10.95
N VAL A 96 21.66 -6.38 12.25
CA VAL A 96 22.54 -5.40 12.86
C VAL A 96 23.98 -5.86 12.67
N SER A 97 24.74 -5.04 11.94
CA SER A 97 26.15 -5.25 11.63
C SER A 97 26.99 -4.15 12.23
N ILE A 98 28.24 -4.48 12.57
CA ILE A 98 29.21 -3.52 13.10
C ILE A 98 30.06 -3.03 11.93
N THR A 99 30.07 -1.73 11.69
CA THR A 99 30.93 -1.08 10.69
C THR A 99 31.83 -0.08 11.40
N GLY A 100 33.10 -0.44 11.59
CA GLY A 100 33.99 0.35 12.46
C GLY A 100 33.50 0.32 13.91
N ASN A 101 33.17 1.48 14.46
CA ASN A 101 32.63 1.66 15.82
C ASN A 101 31.13 2.00 15.83
N SER A 102 30.41 1.79 14.73
CA SER A 102 28.96 2.04 14.63
C SER A 102 28.16 0.79 14.28
N PHE A 103 26.88 0.82 14.64
CA PHE A 103 25.90 -0.20 14.28
C PHE A 103 25.14 0.24 13.03
N LYS A 104 24.93 -0.70 12.11
CA LYS A 104 24.09 -0.53 10.93
C LYS A 104 23.02 -1.62 10.93
N GLY A 105 21.76 -1.21 10.90
CA GLY A 105 20.59 -2.07 10.87
C GLY A 105 19.35 -1.24 10.54
N GLY A 106 18.17 -1.84 10.63
CA GLY A 106 16.92 -1.13 10.37
C GLY A 106 15.74 -2.05 10.09
N LEU A 107 14.65 -1.48 9.61
CA LEU A 107 13.47 -2.20 9.13
C LEU A 107 13.28 -1.89 7.65
N THR A 108 13.00 -2.92 6.88
CA THR A 108 12.49 -2.79 5.51
C THR A 108 11.01 -3.12 5.54
N ILE A 109 10.18 -2.15 5.14
CA ILE A 109 8.73 -2.33 5.02
C ILE A 109 8.40 -2.38 3.53
N THR A 110 7.90 -3.51 3.07
CA THR A 110 7.45 -3.73 1.69
C THR A 110 5.94 -3.82 1.70
N VAL A 111 5.25 -2.88 1.06
CA VAL A 111 3.79 -2.74 1.17
C VAL A 111 3.05 -3.53 0.08
N GLN A 112 3.50 -3.36 -1.17
CA GLN A 112 2.78 -3.78 -2.36
C GLN A 112 3.74 -4.52 -3.31
N PRO A 113 3.40 -5.72 -3.81
CA PRO A 113 4.16 -6.39 -4.87
C PRO A 113 4.22 -5.56 -6.16
N ASP A 114 5.38 -5.58 -6.83
CA ASP A 114 5.64 -4.82 -8.08
C ASP A 114 4.73 -5.23 -9.24
N ASP A 115 4.25 -6.49 -9.24
CA ASP A 115 3.38 -7.03 -10.29
C ASP A 115 1.89 -6.75 -10.07
N LEU A 116 1.54 -6.09 -8.95
CA LEU A 116 0.17 -5.79 -8.54
C LEU A 116 -0.78 -7.01 -8.51
N SER A 117 -0.23 -8.23 -8.45
CA SER A 117 -1.00 -9.46 -8.60
C SER A 117 -2.13 -9.61 -7.59
N ASN A 118 -1.89 -9.21 -6.33
CA ASN A 118 -2.89 -9.19 -5.25
C ASN A 118 -4.07 -8.23 -5.50
N ILE A 119 -3.88 -7.19 -6.31
CA ILE A 119 -4.90 -6.20 -6.63
C ILE A 119 -5.63 -6.57 -7.91
N LEU A 120 -4.89 -6.94 -8.95
CA LEU A 120 -5.45 -7.33 -10.25
C LEU A 120 -6.27 -8.63 -10.19
N SER A 121 -6.02 -9.48 -9.19
CA SER A 121 -6.82 -10.68 -8.94
C SER A 121 -8.14 -10.41 -8.21
N LEU A 122 -8.39 -9.18 -7.71
CA LEU A 122 -9.57 -8.90 -6.91
C LEU A 122 -10.86 -9.01 -7.74
N PRO A 123 -11.86 -9.81 -7.31
CA PRO A 123 -13.13 -9.90 -8.00
C PRO A 123 -13.89 -8.55 -7.98
N GLU A 124 -13.69 -7.73 -6.95
CA GLU A 124 -14.26 -6.39 -6.84
C GLU A 124 -13.73 -5.44 -7.94
N GLY A 125 -12.54 -5.72 -8.47
CA GLY A 125 -11.93 -4.97 -9.57
C GLY A 125 -12.59 -5.20 -10.93
N LYS A 126 -13.64 -6.05 -10.98
CA LYS A 126 -14.31 -6.48 -12.20
C LYS A 126 -15.83 -6.31 -12.11
N ILE A 127 -16.45 -5.96 -13.23
CA ILE A 127 -17.91 -5.96 -13.38
C ILE A 127 -18.29 -6.78 -14.60
N THR A 128 -18.94 -7.92 -14.39
CA THR A 128 -19.54 -8.69 -15.47
C THR A 128 -21.04 -8.38 -15.57
N TYR A 129 -21.52 -8.14 -16.80
CA TYR A 129 -22.93 -7.92 -17.07
C TYR A 129 -23.32 -8.43 -18.45
N ASN A 130 -24.58 -8.81 -18.62
CA ASN A 130 -25.10 -9.23 -19.90
C ASN A 130 -25.40 -8.00 -20.78
N SER A 131 -24.71 -7.89 -21.92
CA SER A 131 -24.87 -6.80 -22.86
C SER A 131 -25.79 -7.19 -24.00
N LYS A 132 -26.89 -6.45 -24.16
CA LYS A 132 -27.76 -6.54 -25.34
C LYS A 132 -27.04 -6.13 -26.63
N LEU A 133 -26.11 -5.17 -26.54
CA LEU A 133 -25.35 -4.67 -27.70
C LEU A 133 -24.39 -5.74 -28.23
N TYR A 134 -23.71 -6.45 -27.33
CA TYR A 134 -22.72 -7.47 -27.67
C TYR A 134 -23.27 -8.89 -27.66
N LYS A 135 -24.57 -9.06 -27.37
CA LYS A 135 -25.29 -10.34 -27.33
C LYS A 135 -24.60 -11.39 -26.46
N GLY A 136 -24.13 -11.00 -25.28
CA GLY A 136 -23.40 -11.88 -24.38
C GLY A 136 -22.89 -11.17 -23.13
N ASP A 137 -22.17 -11.90 -22.29
CA ASP A 137 -21.57 -11.34 -21.09
C ASP A 137 -20.33 -10.52 -21.44
N VAL A 138 -20.22 -9.36 -20.80
CA VAL A 138 -19.12 -8.42 -20.96
C VAL A 138 -18.55 -8.14 -19.59
N THR A 139 -17.23 -8.26 -19.46
CA THR A 139 -16.49 -7.94 -18.24
C THR A 139 -15.78 -6.59 -18.42
N LEU A 140 -15.88 -5.75 -17.39
CA LEU A 140 -15.17 -4.48 -17.29
C LEU A 140 -14.14 -4.60 -16.16
N ASP A 141 -12.87 -4.63 -16.50
CA ASP A 141 -11.73 -4.65 -15.56
C ASP A 141 -11.38 -3.22 -15.13
N TRP A 142 -12.31 -2.57 -14.43
CA TRP A 142 -12.21 -1.15 -14.10
C TRP A 142 -11.02 -0.81 -13.21
N LEU A 143 -10.59 -1.74 -12.36
CA LEU A 143 -9.45 -1.53 -11.45
C LEU A 143 -8.13 -1.54 -12.22
N GLU A 144 -7.98 -2.46 -13.19
CA GLU A 144 -6.84 -2.45 -14.13
C GLU A 144 -6.78 -1.13 -14.89
N TRP A 145 -7.93 -0.62 -15.33
CA TRP A 145 -8.00 0.69 -15.99
C TRP A 145 -7.52 1.83 -15.11
N LEU A 146 -7.90 1.80 -13.83
CA LEU A 146 -7.53 2.83 -12.86
C LEU A 146 -6.04 2.82 -12.54
N ILE A 147 -5.39 1.65 -12.51
CA ILE A 147 -4.01 1.52 -12.01
C ILE A 147 -2.95 1.29 -13.09
N GLU A 148 -3.31 0.89 -14.31
CA GLU A 148 -2.31 0.59 -15.37
C GLU A 148 -2.43 1.44 -16.63
N LYS A 149 -3.64 1.86 -17.00
CA LYS A 149 -3.89 2.40 -18.35
C LYS A 149 -3.54 3.89 -18.49
N GLY A 150 -3.27 4.58 -17.39
CA GLY A 150 -2.96 6.01 -17.39
C GLY A 150 -3.98 6.81 -18.18
N ASP A 151 -3.50 7.67 -19.08
CA ASP A 151 -4.30 8.53 -19.93
C ASP A 151 -4.86 7.86 -21.20
N ALA A 152 -4.71 6.54 -21.33
CA ALA A 152 -5.14 5.82 -22.53
C ALA A 152 -6.67 5.89 -22.71
N VAL A 153 -7.08 6.01 -23.98
CA VAL A 153 -8.48 5.90 -24.36
C VAL A 153 -8.91 4.43 -24.26
N ILE A 154 -9.91 4.17 -23.43
CA ILE A 154 -10.40 2.81 -23.15
C ILE A 154 -11.65 2.51 -23.96
N VAL A 155 -12.57 3.48 -24.05
CA VAL A 155 -13.84 3.30 -24.78
C VAL A 155 -13.95 4.36 -25.86
N SER A 156 -13.97 3.91 -27.12
CA SER A 156 -14.15 4.80 -28.28
C SER A 156 -15.63 5.06 -28.57
N LYS A 157 -15.96 6.28 -29.01
CA LYS A 157 -17.31 6.72 -29.45
C LYS A 157 -18.35 6.84 -28.34
N PHE A 158 -17.93 6.77 -27.08
CA PHE A 158 -18.79 6.97 -25.93
C PHE A 158 -18.15 7.95 -24.96
N ASP A 159 -18.98 8.70 -24.25
CA ASP A 159 -18.57 9.54 -23.13
C ASP A 159 -19.42 9.26 -21.88
N PHE A 160 -18.87 9.52 -20.71
CA PHE A 160 -19.63 9.47 -19.47
C PHE A 160 -20.39 10.79 -19.30
N VAL A 161 -21.71 10.70 -19.22
CA VAL A 161 -22.58 11.84 -18.96
C VAL A 161 -23.21 11.69 -17.58
N LEU A 162 -22.94 12.66 -16.72
CA LEU A 162 -23.49 12.74 -15.37
C LEU A 162 -25.00 13.03 -15.45
N GLU A 163 -25.79 12.12 -14.91
CA GLU A 163 -27.25 12.20 -14.92
C GLU A 163 -27.78 11.38 -13.73
N ALA A 164 -28.10 12.06 -12.63
CA ALA A 164 -28.49 11.42 -11.38
C ALA A 164 -29.72 10.51 -11.54
N GLY A 165 -29.69 9.34 -10.90
CA GLY A 165 -30.75 8.33 -11.01
C GLY A 165 -30.62 7.41 -12.23
N THR A 166 -29.57 7.57 -13.06
CA THR A 166 -29.37 6.76 -14.27
C THR A 166 -28.13 5.86 -14.20
N GLY A 167 -28.12 4.85 -15.06
CA GLY A 167 -27.02 3.89 -15.19
C GLY A 167 -26.84 2.96 -13.99
N ARG A 168 -25.79 2.12 -14.06
CA ARG A 168 -25.54 1.08 -13.03
C ARG A 168 -25.14 1.65 -11.67
N SER A 169 -24.48 2.80 -11.66
CA SER A 169 -24.04 3.51 -10.46
C SER A 169 -25.12 4.40 -9.86
N GLY A 170 -26.17 4.74 -10.62
CA GLY A 170 -27.14 5.77 -10.28
C GLY A 170 -26.61 7.21 -10.47
N LEU A 171 -25.43 7.39 -11.07
CA LEU A 171 -24.80 8.70 -11.27
C LEU A 171 -24.77 9.17 -12.73
N GLY A 172 -24.97 8.29 -13.71
CA GLY A 172 -24.83 8.65 -15.11
C GLY A 172 -24.74 7.47 -16.06
N THR A 173 -24.68 7.77 -17.35
CA THR A 173 -24.67 6.78 -18.44
C THR A 173 -23.56 7.06 -19.45
N MET A 174 -23.17 6.02 -20.18
CA MET A 174 -22.28 6.18 -21.34
C MET A 174 -23.11 6.55 -22.58
N LYS A 175 -22.96 7.77 -23.10
CA LYS A 175 -23.68 8.26 -24.28
C LYS A 175 -22.82 8.16 -25.53
N LYS A 176 -23.42 7.72 -26.63
CA LYS A 176 -22.75 7.55 -27.93
C LYS A 176 -22.71 8.86 -28.69
N GLU A 177 -21.90 9.81 -28.23
CA GLU A 177 -21.79 11.16 -28.81
C GLU A 177 -20.54 11.34 -29.68
N GLY A 178 -19.81 10.25 -29.99
CA GLY A 178 -18.60 10.32 -30.81
C GLY A 178 -17.34 10.73 -30.05
N SER A 179 -17.43 10.94 -28.74
CA SER A 179 -16.30 11.22 -27.84
C SER A 179 -15.45 9.98 -27.53
N LEU A 180 -14.29 10.19 -26.91
CA LEU A 180 -13.39 9.16 -26.42
C LEU A 180 -13.38 9.19 -24.90
N TRP A 181 -13.68 8.06 -24.26
CA TRP A 181 -13.64 7.97 -22.81
C TRP A 181 -12.34 7.32 -22.33
N ARG A 182 -11.80 7.91 -21.27
CA ARG A 182 -10.65 7.45 -20.49
C ARG A 182 -10.93 7.67 -19.00
N VAL A 183 -10.14 7.02 -18.15
CA VAL A 183 -10.15 7.34 -16.71
C VAL A 183 -9.82 8.82 -16.53
N PRO A 184 -10.49 9.55 -15.62
CA PRO A 184 -10.17 10.95 -15.37
C PRO A 184 -8.67 11.12 -15.05
N PRO A 185 -7.93 12.01 -15.76
CA PRO A 185 -6.48 12.14 -15.61
C PRO A 185 -6.00 12.46 -14.19
N SER A 186 -6.85 13.06 -13.36
CA SER A 186 -6.53 13.39 -11.97
C SER A 186 -6.38 12.17 -11.05
N VAL A 187 -6.85 10.99 -11.48
CA VAL A 187 -6.82 9.75 -10.68
C VAL A 187 -6.32 8.54 -11.46
N SER A 188 -6.07 8.68 -12.77
CA SER A 188 -5.52 7.61 -13.59
C SER A 188 -4.08 7.29 -13.19
N GLY A 189 -3.75 6.01 -13.08
CA GLY A 189 -2.42 5.53 -12.75
C GLY A 189 -1.79 4.65 -13.83
N THR A 190 -0.47 4.49 -13.71
CA THR A 190 0.33 3.46 -14.37
C THR A 190 0.87 2.48 -13.34
N ILE A 191 1.44 1.36 -13.81
CA ILE A 191 2.02 0.34 -12.93
C ILE A 191 3.04 0.94 -11.94
N ASP A 192 3.85 1.90 -12.39
CA ASP A 192 4.86 2.57 -11.56
C ASP A 192 4.31 3.76 -10.76
N ASN A 193 3.18 4.35 -11.19
CA ASN A 193 2.64 5.58 -10.61
C ASN A 193 1.11 5.55 -10.56
N ASN A 194 0.55 5.06 -9.46
CA ASN A 194 -0.89 4.95 -9.23
C ASN A 194 -1.24 5.39 -7.81
N PHE A 195 -2.52 5.30 -7.45
CA PHE A 195 -2.98 5.75 -6.12
C PHE A 195 -2.28 5.01 -4.97
N ILE A 196 -1.85 3.75 -5.14
CA ILE A 196 -1.16 2.98 -4.10
C ILE A 196 0.26 3.54 -3.92
N THR A 197 1.03 3.68 -5.01
CA THR A 197 2.41 4.19 -4.91
C THR A 197 2.42 5.63 -4.40
N GLN A 198 1.49 6.46 -4.87
CA GLN A 198 1.35 7.85 -4.42
C GLN A 198 0.95 7.98 -2.94
N ALA A 199 0.24 7.00 -2.38
CA ALA A 199 -0.21 7.04 -0.98
C ALA A 199 0.97 7.14 0.01
N PHE A 200 2.15 6.66 -0.37
CA PHE A 200 3.31 6.55 0.53
C PHE A 200 4.44 7.57 0.25
N VAL A 201 4.27 8.50 -0.69
CA VAL A 201 5.33 9.45 -1.09
C VAL A 201 5.50 10.62 -0.10
N SER A 202 4.50 10.93 0.73
CA SER A 202 4.54 12.15 1.56
C SER A 202 5.36 12.01 2.86
N GLU A 203 6.03 13.08 3.27
CA GLU A 203 6.77 13.18 4.54
C GLU A 203 5.87 12.93 5.76
N ARG A 204 4.59 13.31 5.67
CA ARG A 204 3.59 13.08 6.72
C ARG A 204 3.38 11.58 6.98
N ILE A 205 3.30 10.78 5.91
CA ILE A 205 3.13 9.33 6.00
C ILE A 205 4.38 8.69 6.59
N SER A 206 5.57 9.11 6.14
CA SER A 206 6.84 8.70 6.74
C SER A 206 6.92 9.02 8.23
N SER A 207 6.47 10.22 8.63
CA SER A 207 6.46 10.64 10.03
C SER A 207 5.51 9.81 10.90
N ASN A 208 4.34 9.43 10.37
CA ASN A 208 3.39 8.59 11.09
C ASN A 208 3.90 7.15 11.24
N MET A 209 4.52 6.60 10.18
CA MET A 209 5.19 5.29 10.26
C MET A 209 6.30 5.31 11.32
N LEU A 210 7.12 6.37 11.37
CA LEU A 210 8.15 6.52 12.39
C LEU A 210 7.59 6.63 13.81
N LYS A 211 6.40 7.24 13.99
CA LYS A 211 5.75 7.27 15.31
C LYS A 211 5.33 5.87 15.76
N ILE A 212 4.77 5.05 14.87
CA ILE A 212 4.41 3.65 15.17
C ILE A 212 5.65 2.89 15.65
N ILE A 213 6.76 2.99 14.89
CA ILE A 213 8.02 2.33 15.23
C ILE A 213 8.56 2.82 16.59
N LYS A 214 8.60 4.15 16.82
CA LYS A 214 9.07 4.73 18.08
C LYS A 214 8.22 4.30 19.28
N ASN A 215 6.90 4.22 19.11
CA ASN A 215 6.00 3.77 20.17
C ASN A 215 6.19 2.28 20.46
N GLY A 216 6.38 1.46 19.42
CA GLY A 216 6.77 0.05 19.58
C GLY A 216 8.07 -0.12 20.35
N MET A 217 9.09 0.70 20.03
CA MET A 217 10.38 0.67 20.75
C MET A 217 10.23 1.05 22.23
N LYS A 218 9.46 2.11 22.54
CA LYS A 218 9.20 2.50 23.93
C LYS A 218 8.55 1.37 24.72
N LYS A 219 7.56 0.67 24.16
CA LYS A 219 6.91 -0.48 24.81
C LYS A 219 7.90 -1.60 25.15
N LEU A 220 8.97 -1.76 24.38
CA LEU A 220 10.00 -2.78 24.63
C LEU A 220 11.02 -2.38 25.70
N TRP A 221 11.31 -1.09 25.82
CA TRP A 221 12.42 -0.58 26.65
C TRP A 221 12.01 0.21 27.90
N GLY A 222 10.72 0.56 28.04
CA GLY A 222 10.19 1.40 29.13
C GLY A 222 10.10 2.86 28.72
#